data_AF-A0A967B9I4-F1
#
_entry.id   AF-A0A967B9I4-F1
#
_cell.length_a   1.000
_cell.length_b   1.000
_cell.length_c   1.000
_cell.angle_alpha   90.00
_cell.angle_beta   90.00
_cell.angle_gamma   90.00
#
_symmetry.space_group_name_H-M   'P 1'
#
loop_
_entity.id
_entity.type
_entity.pdbx_description
1 polymer ?
#
loop_
_entity_poly.entity_id
_entity_poly.type
_entity_poly.pdbx_seq_one_letter_code
_entity_poly.pdbx_strand_id
1 'polypeptide(L)' 'MTNATSVGLGVIILIGLGIDATQFDWSGTLFLARKLTDMIEWMAFWR' A
#
# COMPACT_ATOMS: atom_id res chain seq x y z
N MET A 1 -6.68 14.56 13.07
CA MET A 1 -6.86 13.10 12.92
C MET A 1 -7.51 12.60 14.20
N THR A 2 -8.67 11.95 14.13
CA THR A 2 -9.32 11.37 15.32
C THR A 2 -8.97 9.89 15.41
N ASN A 3 -8.94 9.32 16.62
CA ASN A 3 -8.66 7.89 16.82
C ASN A 3 -9.60 7.00 15.99
N ALA A 4 -10.85 7.42 15.82
CA ALA A 4 -11.83 6.74 14.97
C ALA A 4 -11.41 6.69 13.49
N THR A 5 -10.93 7.81 12.93
CA THR A 5 -10.46 7.84 11.53
C THR A 5 -9.25 6.95 11.30
N SER A 6 -8.29 6.93 12.24
CA SER A 6 -7.11 6.07 12.13
C SER A 6 -7.46 4.59 12.17
N VAL A 7 -8.39 4.18 13.05
CA VAL A 7 -8.88 2.80 13.13
C VAL A 7 -9.61 2.42 11.83
N GLY A 8 -10.49 3.29 11.32
CA GLY A 8 -11.20 3.03 10.07
C GLY A 8 -10.27 2.81 8.89
N LEU A 9 -9.23 3.65 8.76
CA LEU A 9 -8.22 3.50 7.70
C LEU A 9 -7.41 2.21 7.87
N GLY A 10 -7.02 1.86 9.09
CA GLY A 10 -6.30 0.61 9.36
C GLY A 10 -7.10 -0.63 8.94
N VAL A 11 -8.41 -0.66 9.24
CA VAL A 11 -9.30 -1.76 8.82
C VAL A 11 -9.40 -1.85 7.30
N ILE A 12 -9.56 -0.71 6.60
CA ILE A 12 -9.63 -0.68 5.13
C ILE A 12 -8.36 -1.26 4.51
N ILE A 13 -7.18 -0.88 5.02
CA ILE A 13 -5.90 -1.37 4.53
C ILE A 13 -5.78 -2.90 4.74
N LEU A 14 -6.14 -3.39 5.93
CA LEU A 14 -6.09 -4.83 6.23
C LEU A 14 -7.03 -5.65 5.34
N ILE A 15 -8.23 -5.15 5.07
CA ILE A 15 -9.17 -5.80 4.14
C ILE A 15 -8.57 -5.85 2.73
N GLY A 16 -8.00 -4.76 2.25
CA GLY A 16 -7.35 -4.69 0.94
C GLY A 16 -6.21 -5.70 0.80
N LEU A 17 -5.33 -5.78 1.82
CA LEU A 17 -4.24 -6.75 1.85
C LEU A 17 -4.76 -8.20 1.94
N GLY A 18 -5.80 -8.46 2.72
CA GLY A 18 -6.41 -9.78 2.82
C GLY A 18 -7.01 -10.26 1.49
N ILE A 19 -7.68 -9.36 0.76
CA ILE A 19 -8.21 -9.65 -0.58
C ILE A 19 -7.06 -9.93 -1.55
N ASP A 20 -6.01 -9.11 -1.54
CA ASP A 20 -4.84 -9.28 -2.40
C ASP A 20 -4.09 -10.60 -2.14
N ALA A 21 -3.93 -10.97 -0.88
CA ALA A 21 -3.28 -12.21 -0.48
C ALA A 21 -4.08 -13.46 -0.90
N THR A 22 -5.41 -13.41 -0.83
CA THR A 22 -6.27 -14.59 -1.07
C THR A 22 -6.70 -14.76 -2.53
N GLN A 23 -6.99 -13.65 -3.22
CA GLN A 23 -7.54 -13.69 -4.59
C GLN A 23 -6.50 -13.36 -5.66
N PHE A 24 -5.42 -12.66 -5.30
CA PHE A 24 -4.47 -12.10 -6.26
C PHE A 24 -3.01 -12.49 -5.98
N ASP A 25 -2.76 -13.42 -5.04
CA ASP A 25 -1.43 -13.95 -4.69
C ASP A 25 -0.39 -12.83 -4.50
N TRP A 26 -0.76 -11.78 -3.78
CA TRP A 26 0.07 -10.59 -3.52
C TRP A 26 0.45 -9.74 -4.74
N SER A 27 -0.13 -9.98 -5.91
CA SER A 27 0.19 -9.28 -7.14
C SER A 27 -0.04 -7.77 -7.05
N GLY A 28 -1.15 -7.34 -6.43
CA GLY A 28 -1.49 -5.92 -6.27
C GLY A 28 -0.54 -5.20 -5.31
N THR A 29 -0.21 -5.82 -4.17
CA THR A 29 0.72 -5.27 -3.19
C THR A 29 2.13 -5.20 -3.78
N LEU A 30 2.58 -6.23 -4.50
CA LEU A 30 3.88 -6.23 -5.18
C LEU A 30 3.94 -5.19 -6.31
N PHE A 31 2.83 -4.96 -7.02
CA PHE A 31 2.73 -3.89 -8.00
C PHE A 31 2.89 -2.51 -7.34
N LEU A 32 2.18 -2.26 -6.24
CA LEU A 32 2.30 -1.01 -5.48
C LEU A 32 3.71 -0.81 -4.94
N ALA A 33 4.34 -1.86 -4.41
CA ALA A 33 5.72 -1.81 -3.93
C ALA A 33 6.70 -1.39 -5.04
N ARG A 34 6.59 -1.99 -6.24
CA ARG A 34 7.42 -1.59 -7.39
C ARG A 34 7.21 -0.11 -7.76
N LYS A 35 5.96 0.36 -7.80
CA LYS A 35 5.66 1.77 -8.08
C LYS A 35 6.18 2.73 -7.03
N LEU A 36 6.18 2.31 -5.76
CA LEU A 36 6.80 3.08 -4.70
C LEU A 36 8.32 3.15 -4.90
N THR A 37 8.98 2.06 -5.29
CA THR A 37 10.41 2.05 -5.64
C THR A 37 10.69 3.00 -6.81
N ASP A 38 9.94 2.93 -7.91
CA ASP A 38 10.07 3.87 -9.05
C ASP A 38 9.99 5.33 -8.57
N MET A 39 9.03 5.63 -7.68
CA MET A 39 8.85 6.97 -7.13
C MET A 39 10.01 7.41 -6.24
N ILE A 40 10.53 6.51 -5.39
CA ILE A 40 11.70 6.76 -4.55
C ILE A 40 12.93 7.02 -5.41
N GLU A 41 13.16 6.22 -6.46
CA GLU A 41 14.26 6.42 -7.40
C GLU A 41 14.17 7.76 -8.12
N TRP A 42 12.97 8.14 -8.58
CA TRP A 42 12.73 9.46 -9.15
C TRP A 42 13.05 10.56 -8.15
N MET A 43 12.52 10.49 -6.92
CA MET A 43 12.82 11.46 -5.85
C MET A 43 14.32 11.53 -5.54
N ALA A 44 15.01 10.39 -5.53
CA ALA A 44 16.44 10.30 -5.26
C ALA A 44 17.28 10.91 -6.40
N PHE A 45 16.82 10.82 -7.65
CA PHE A 45 17.43 11.49 -8.79
C PHE A 45 17.35 13.03 -8.67
N TRP A 46 16.26 13.57 -8.13
CA TRP A 46 16.09 15.02 -7.93
C TRP A 46 16.80 15.57 -6.69
N ARG A 47 17.33 14.70 -5.83
CA ARG A 47 18.16 15.13 -4.70
C ARG A 47 19.53 15.55 -5.18
#